data_AF-A0A4V5NGL5-F1
#
_entry.id   AF-A0A4V5NGL5-F1
#
_cell.length_a   1.000
_cell.length_b   1.000
_cell.length_c   1.000
_cell.angle_alpha   90.00
_cell.angle_beta   90.00
_cell.angle_gamma   90.00
#
_symmetry.space_group_name_H-M   'P 1'
#
loop_
_entity.id
_entity.type
_entity.pdbx_description
1 polymer ?
#
loop_
_entity_poly.entity_id
_entity_poly.type
_entity_poly.pdbx_seq_one_letter_code
_entity_poly.pdbx_strand_id
1 'polypeptide(L)'
;GMQMLPNIEARNIWSLMCLPRSTEPSSNGVNGHVEEDDQTKELLQRLDIFEHLLTNRYLDAARVPPWPEFHAEMGQAKWIELQFWHLLGKFISLREDDASSAKNIDTTLIQTRGILNMLENRDVLYSIAVARCLGPRFPGFPEHLGQAYNNNPEDERTRLVIAKSFIEVEAAGKGTTQVIQRVCGMTLKSWVLARLA
;
A
#
# COMPACT_ATOMS: atom_id res chain seq x y z
N GLY A 1 10.45 8.36 -10.95
CA GLY A 1 9.50 9.00 -10.03
C GLY A 1 8.17 9.24 -10.74
N MET A 2 7.05 9.27 -10.03
CA MET A 2 5.66 9.32 -10.55
C MET A 2 5.27 10.60 -11.33
N GLN A 3 6.24 11.34 -11.88
CA GLN A 3 6.06 12.55 -12.68
C GLN A 3 5.43 12.30 -14.07
N MET A 4 5.27 11.03 -14.49
CA MET A 4 4.75 10.62 -15.80
C MET A 4 3.31 10.04 -15.72
N LEU A 5 2.45 10.56 -14.84
CA LEU A 5 1.03 10.18 -14.84
C LEU A 5 0.27 10.97 -15.93
N PRO A 6 -0.29 10.34 -16.99
CA PRO A 6 -0.93 11.07 -18.08
C PRO A 6 -2.29 11.69 -17.72
N ASN A 7 -2.87 11.32 -16.57
CA ASN A 7 -4.14 11.87 -16.09
C ASN A 7 -3.89 13.01 -15.09
N ILE A 8 -4.45 14.19 -15.36
CA ILE A 8 -4.29 15.39 -14.51
C ILE A 8 -4.83 15.18 -13.10
N GLU A 9 -5.94 14.47 -12.92
CA GLU A 9 -6.50 14.21 -11.59
C GLU A 9 -5.59 13.27 -10.79
N ALA A 10 -5.03 12.23 -11.43
CA ALA A 10 -4.07 11.35 -10.77
C ALA A 10 -2.79 12.12 -10.37
N ARG A 11 -2.32 13.04 -11.21
CA ARG A 11 -1.21 13.95 -10.88
C ARG A 11 -1.54 14.86 -9.70
N ASN A 12 -2.73 15.46 -9.69
CA ASN A 12 -3.17 16.34 -8.61
C ASN A 12 -3.29 15.56 -7.29
N ILE A 13 -3.91 14.39 -7.31
CA ILE A 13 -4.02 13.51 -6.14
C ILE A 13 -2.63 13.13 -5.61
N TRP A 14 -1.71 12.71 -6.48
CA TRP A 14 -0.35 12.41 -6.06
C TRP A 14 0.37 13.63 -5.47
N SER A 15 0.19 14.81 -6.08
CA SER A 15 0.78 16.05 -5.58
C SER A 15 0.22 16.44 -4.21
N LEU A 16 -1.09 16.27 -3.99
CA LEU A 16 -1.75 16.50 -2.71
C LEU A 16 -1.25 15.51 -1.64
N MET A 17 -1.10 14.23 -1.98
CA MET A 17 -0.51 13.23 -1.08
C MET A 17 0.92 13.59 -0.67
N CYS A 18 1.66 14.27 -1.55
CA CYS A 18 3.05 14.69 -1.32
C CYS A 18 3.21 16.01 -0.54
N LEU A 19 2.12 16.70 -0.18
CA LEU A 19 2.20 17.96 0.58
C LEU A 19 3.02 17.86 1.88
N PRO A 20 2.94 16.78 2.69
CA PRO A 20 3.76 16.67 3.91
C PRO A 20 5.27 16.67 3.64
N ARG A 21 5.72 16.40 2.42
CA ARG A 21 7.15 16.49 2.04
C ARG A 21 7.60 17.93 1.76
N SER A 22 6.63 18.83 1.54
CA SER A 22 6.86 20.23 1.15
C SER A 22 6.66 21.19 2.32
N THR A 23 6.14 20.71 3.44
CA THR A 23 6.04 21.50 4.67
C THR A 23 7.44 21.62 5.26
N GLU A 24 8.06 22.80 5.10
CA GLU A 24 9.22 23.13 5.91
C GLU A 24 8.80 23.15 7.39
N PRO A 25 9.65 22.65 8.31
CA PRO A 25 9.39 22.77 9.73
C PRO A 25 9.23 24.26 10.08
N SER A 26 8.01 24.66 10.48
CA SER A 26 7.69 26.04 10.85
C SER A 26 8.58 26.52 11.99
N SER A 27 9.67 27.22 11.68
CA SER A 27 10.53 27.84 12.69
C SER A 27 9.88 29.15 13.19
N ASN A 28 8.83 29.02 13.99
CA ASN A 28 8.32 30.15 14.74
C ASN A 28 9.32 30.39 15.89
N GLY A 29 10.32 31.21 15.62
CA GLY A 29 11.46 31.44 16.50
C GLY A 29 11.06 31.75 17.94
N VAL A 30 11.45 30.86 18.84
CA VAL A 30 12.10 31.07 20.15
C VAL A 30 12.48 29.64 20.59
N ASN A 31 13.78 29.37 20.70
CA ASN A 31 14.37 28.09 21.16
C ASN A 31 14.46 26.90 20.20
N GLY A 32 14.72 27.09 18.90
CA GLY A 32 15.53 26.18 18.04
C GLY A 32 15.18 24.69 17.95
N HIS A 33 14.13 24.20 18.58
CA HIS A 33 13.70 22.82 18.59
C HIS A 33 12.40 22.76 17.80
N VAL A 34 12.50 22.42 16.53
CA VAL A 34 11.30 22.09 15.76
C VAL A 34 10.95 20.66 16.15
N GLU A 35 10.06 20.50 17.12
CA GLU A 35 9.37 19.22 17.27
C GLU A 35 8.56 18.99 16.01
N GLU A 36 9.02 18.07 15.18
CA GLU A 36 8.28 17.61 14.03
C GLU A 36 6.99 16.95 14.56
N ASP A 37 5.86 17.56 14.21
CA ASP A 37 4.52 17.15 14.62
C ASP A 37 4.29 15.65 14.31
N ASP A 38 3.84 14.90 15.31
CA ASP A 38 3.68 13.44 15.21
C ASP A 38 2.71 13.04 14.10
N GLN A 39 1.72 13.89 13.77
CA GLN A 39 0.82 13.65 12.64
C GLN A 39 1.57 13.76 11.31
N THR A 40 2.47 14.74 11.17
CA THR A 40 3.30 14.91 9.98
C THR A 40 4.24 13.72 9.77
N LYS A 41 4.89 13.23 10.84
CA LYS A 41 5.72 12.00 10.79
C LYS A 41 4.92 10.80 10.32
N GLU A 42 3.74 10.61 10.90
CA GLU A 42 2.86 9.50 10.55
C GLU A 42 2.44 9.57 9.07
N LEU A 43 2.06 10.75 8.58
CA LEU A 43 1.71 10.97 7.17
C LEU A 43 2.87 10.68 6.23
N LEU A 44 4.08 11.12 6.58
CA LEU A 44 5.29 10.87 5.79
C LEU A 44 5.61 9.37 5.71
N GLN A 45 5.47 8.63 6.83
CA GLN A 45 5.66 7.18 6.85
C GLN A 45 4.63 6.45 5.97
N ARG A 46 3.35 6.83 6.06
CA ARG A 46 2.28 6.24 5.24
C ARG A 46 2.50 6.50 3.75
N LEU A 47 2.87 7.72 3.41
CA LEU A 47 3.18 8.11 2.03
C LEU A 47 4.36 7.31 1.48
N ASP A 48 5.39 7.10 2.30
CA ASP A 48 6.55 6.32 1.91
C ASP A 48 6.21 4.84 1.68
N ILE A 49 5.46 4.22 2.59
CA ILE A 49 4.92 2.86 2.42
C ILE A 49 4.10 2.76 1.13
N PHE A 50 3.19 3.70 0.90
CA PHE A 50 2.34 3.72 -0.28
C PHE A 50 3.15 3.89 -1.58
N GLU A 51 4.14 4.78 -1.60
CA GLU A 51 5.01 4.95 -2.76
C GLU A 51 5.80 3.67 -3.07
N HIS A 52 6.38 3.04 -2.05
CA HIS A 52 7.11 1.79 -2.24
C HIS A 52 6.18 0.67 -2.73
N LEU A 53 4.97 0.58 -2.18
CA LEU A 53 3.95 -0.37 -2.61
C LEU A 53 3.63 -0.19 -4.10
N LEU A 54 3.28 1.03 -4.52
CA LEU A 54 2.92 1.35 -5.90
C LEU A 54 4.08 1.13 -6.87
N THR A 55 5.30 1.48 -6.48
CA THR A 55 6.48 1.43 -7.36
C THR A 55 7.19 0.08 -7.37
N ASN A 56 6.64 -0.94 -6.71
CA ASN A 56 7.24 -2.26 -6.56
C ASN A 56 8.68 -2.21 -5.98
N ARG A 57 8.97 -1.22 -5.13
CA ARG A 57 10.27 -1.07 -4.45
C ARG A 57 10.21 -1.57 -3.02
N TYR A 58 11.33 -2.06 -2.50
CA TYR A 58 11.44 -2.48 -1.10
C TYR A 58 11.63 -1.27 -0.19
N LEU A 59 10.98 -1.32 0.97
CA LEU A 59 11.16 -0.35 2.04
C LEU A 59 12.35 -0.79 2.91
N ASP A 60 13.19 0.16 3.34
CA ASP A 60 14.21 -0.14 4.35
C ASP A 60 13.53 -0.57 5.66
N ALA A 61 13.95 -1.70 6.24
CA ALA A 61 13.44 -2.21 7.50
C ALA A 61 13.51 -1.18 8.64
N ALA A 62 14.51 -0.29 8.64
CA ALA A 62 14.64 0.78 9.63
C ALA A 62 13.55 1.86 9.51
N ARG A 63 12.83 1.91 8.38
CA ARG A 63 11.74 2.86 8.11
C ARG A 63 10.35 2.27 8.32
N VAL A 64 10.26 0.99 8.73
CA VAL A 64 8.98 0.38 9.10
C VAL A 64 8.50 1.02 10.41
N PRO A 65 7.26 1.52 10.48
CA PRO A 65 6.71 2.06 11.72
C PRO A 65 6.79 0.99 12.82
N PRO A 66 7.09 1.35 14.09
CA PRO A 66 7.11 0.37 15.18
C PRO A 66 5.73 -0.26 15.38
N TRP A 67 5.70 -1.45 15.98
CA TRP A 67 4.43 -2.05 16.39
C TRP A 67 3.77 -1.15 17.46
N PRO A 68 2.49 -0.76 17.32
CA PRO A 68 1.88 0.18 18.24
C PRO A 68 1.51 -0.48 19.56
N GLU A 69 1.85 0.18 20.66
CA GLU A 69 1.32 -0.14 21.99
C GLU A 69 -0.12 0.37 22.12
N PHE A 70 -0.97 -0.42 22.78
CA PHE A 70 -2.36 -0.02 23.00
C PHE A 70 -2.44 0.91 24.21
N HIS A 71 -3.02 2.09 24.01
CA HIS A 71 -3.36 3.04 25.07
C HIS A 71 -4.86 3.35 25.00
N ALA A 72 -5.55 3.40 26.14
CA ALA A 72 -6.99 3.60 26.18
C ALA A 72 -7.44 4.90 25.49
N GLU A 73 -6.65 5.97 25.62
CA GLU A 73 -6.90 7.29 25.02
C GLU A 73 -6.82 7.29 23.48
N MET A 74 -6.02 6.39 22.89
CA MET A 74 -5.90 6.23 21.43
C MET A 74 -7.19 5.64 20.82
N GLY A 75 -7.86 4.77 21.57
CA GLY A 75 -9.00 4.01 21.08
C GLY A 75 -8.63 2.87 20.12
N GLN A 76 -9.53 1.90 19.99
CA GLN A 76 -9.32 0.68 19.19
C GLN A 76 -9.13 0.98 17.70
N ALA A 77 -9.89 1.93 17.14
CA ALA A 77 -9.84 2.22 15.71
C ALA A 77 -8.45 2.72 15.25
N LYS A 78 -7.87 3.67 15.99
CA LYS A 78 -6.53 4.21 15.72
C LYS A 78 -5.44 3.17 16.00
N TRP A 79 -5.58 2.37 17.05
CA TRP A 79 -4.64 1.28 17.33
C TRP A 79 -4.58 0.26 16.19
N ILE A 80 -5.74 -0.15 15.63
CA ILE A 80 -5.78 -1.04 14.47
C ILE A 80 -5.25 -0.35 13.20
N GLU A 81 -5.49 0.94 13.04
CA GLU A 81 -4.93 1.73 11.94
C GLU A 81 -3.40 1.74 11.94
N LEU A 82 -2.78 1.95 13.10
CA LEU A 82 -1.33 1.89 13.24
C LEU A 82 -0.77 0.47 12.98
N GLN A 83 -1.47 -0.58 13.45
CA GLN A 83 -1.09 -1.96 13.15
C GLN A 83 -1.13 -2.26 11.64
N PHE A 84 -2.15 -1.75 10.95
CA PHE A 84 -2.28 -1.91 9.50
C PHE A 84 -1.06 -1.32 8.77
N TRP A 85 -0.66 -0.10 9.11
CA TRP A 85 0.51 0.53 8.49
C TRP A 85 1.82 -0.15 8.86
N HIS A 86 1.98 -0.63 10.11
CA HIS A 86 3.12 -1.46 10.50
C HIS A 86 3.20 -2.73 9.63
N LEU A 87 2.12 -3.50 9.54
CA LEU A 87 2.10 -4.76 8.80
C LEU A 87 2.34 -4.56 7.31
N LEU A 88 1.75 -3.52 6.71
CA LEU A 88 1.98 -3.18 5.32
C LEU A 88 3.43 -2.75 5.07
N GLY A 89 4.00 -1.91 5.94
CA GLY A 89 5.42 -1.53 5.88
C GLY A 89 6.36 -2.74 6.00
N LYS A 90 6.08 -3.61 6.97
CA LYS A 90 6.80 -4.88 7.17
C LYS A 90 6.76 -5.74 5.91
N PHE A 91 5.59 -5.96 5.33
CA PHE A 91 5.44 -6.71 4.08
C PHE A 91 6.33 -6.15 2.97
N ILE A 92 6.35 -4.82 2.79
CA ILE A 92 7.12 -4.16 1.72
C ILE A 92 8.64 -4.21 2.00
N SER A 93 9.07 -4.36 3.26
CA SER A 93 10.49 -4.53 3.60
C SER A 93 11.02 -5.96 3.42
N LEU A 94 10.15 -6.96 3.40
CA LEU A 94 10.56 -8.37 3.28
C LEU A 94 11.00 -8.68 1.85
N ARG A 95 12.14 -9.37 1.70
CA ARG A 95 12.67 -9.82 0.41
C ARG A 95 12.42 -11.32 0.26
N GLU A 96 12.12 -11.81 -0.95
CA GLU A 96 12.01 -13.26 -1.21
C GLU A 96 13.40 -13.86 -1.47
N ASP A 97 14.32 -13.73 -0.52
CA ASP A 97 15.69 -14.26 -0.61
C ASP A 97 15.84 -15.67 -0.04
N ASP A 98 15.01 -16.06 0.93
CA ASP A 98 14.99 -17.42 1.47
C ASP A 98 13.58 -17.91 1.88
N ALA A 99 13.49 -19.21 2.22
CA ALA A 99 12.23 -19.86 2.60
C ALA A 99 11.60 -19.30 3.89
N SER A 100 12.41 -18.76 4.80
CA SER A 100 11.91 -18.11 6.02
C SER A 100 11.22 -16.79 5.69
N SER A 101 11.75 -16.05 4.72
CA SER A 101 11.15 -14.82 4.22
C SER A 101 9.81 -15.05 3.53
N ALA A 102 9.66 -16.13 2.74
CA ALA A 102 8.38 -16.49 2.12
C ALA A 102 7.27 -16.75 3.17
N LYS A 103 7.61 -17.47 4.27
CA LYS A 103 6.68 -17.70 5.39
C LYS A 103 6.31 -16.41 6.10
N ASN A 104 7.28 -15.51 6.29
CA ASN A 104 7.04 -14.21 6.92
C ASN A 104 6.13 -13.31 6.07
N ILE A 105 6.27 -13.36 4.74
CA ILE A 105 5.40 -12.64 3.81
C ILE A 105 3.96 -13.13 3.94
N ASP A 106 3.73 -14.45 3.87
CA ASP A 106 2.37 -15.01 3.96
C ASP A 106 1.73 -14.72 5.32
N THR A 107 2.50 -14.92 6.41
CA THR A 107 2.04 -14.58 7.77
C THR A 107 1.63 -13.10 7.88
N THR A 108 2.45 -12.19 7.35
CA THR A 108 2.17 -10.75 7.40
C THR A 108 0.94 -10.38 6.58
N LEU A 109 0.74 -10.99 5.40
CA LEU A 109 -0.46 -10.78 4.58
C LEU A 109 -1.73 -11.33 5.24
N ILE A 110 -1.67 -12.50 5.90
CA ILE A 110 -2.78 -13.06 6.67
C ILE A 110 -3.16 -12.12 7.82
N GLN A 111 -2.18 -11.65 8.59
CA GLN A 111 -2.41 -10.68 9.66
C GLN A 111 -3.04 -9.39 9.15
N THR A 112 -2.53 -8.85 8.03
CA THR A 112 -3.07 -7.63 7.41
C THR A 112 -4.53 -7.81 6.99
N ARG A 113 -4.86 -8.97 6.38
CA ARG A 113 -6.23 -9.30 5.98
C ARG A 113 -7.19 -9.34 7.16
N GLY A 114 -6.73 -9.81 8.33
CA GLY A 114 -7.53 -9.89 9.54
C GLY A 114 -7.99 -8.55 10.11
N ILE A 115 -7.40 -7.43 9.65
CA ILE A 115 -7.65 -6.09 10.20
C ILE A 115 -8.06 -5.05 9.14
N LEU A 116 -8.58 -5.49 8.00
CA LEU A 116 -9.09 -4.58 6.95
C LEU A 116 -10.32 -3.78 7.43
N ASN A 117 -11.12 -4.35 8.34
CA ASN A 117 -12.28 -3.70 8.97
C ASN A 117 -13.29 -3.08 7.98
N MET A 118 -13.44 -3.67 6.78
CA MET A 118 -14.34 -3.18 5.73
C MET A 118 -14.06 -1.73 5.30
N LEU A 119 -12.82 -1.26 5.46
CA LEU A 119 -12.40 0.06 5.02
C LEU A 119 -11.85 -0.05 3.59
N GLU A 120 -12.52 0.59 2.64
CA GLU A 120 -12.22 0.53 1.20
C GLU A 120 -10.74 0.81 0.89
N ASN A 121 -10.15 1.84 1.54
CA ASN A 121 -8.74 2.16 1.35
C ASN A 121 -7.80 1.03 1.80
N ARG A 122 -8.15 0.28 2.85
CA ARG A 122 -7.37 -0.88 3.30
C ARG A 122 -7.55 -2.05 2.34
N ASP A 123 -8.76 -2.29 1.84
CA ASP A 123 -9.02 -3.33 0.83
C ASP A 123 -8.21 -3.09 -0.45
N VAL A 124 -8.10 -1.83 -0.89
CA VAL A 124 -7.26 -1.41 -2.03
C VAL A 124 -5.80 -1.66 -1.75
N LEU A 125 -5.24 -1.13 -0.66
CA LEU A 125 -3.82 -1.31 -0.34
C LEU A 125 -3.45 -2.79 -0.16
N TYR A 126 -4.32 -3.57 0.48
CA TYR A 126 -4.15 -5.02 0.62
C TYR A 126 -4.18 -5.73 -0.73
N SER A 127 -5.12 -5.40 -1.61
CA SER A 127 -5.21 -6.00 -2.95
C SER A 127 -3.96 -5.69 -3.79
N ILE A 128 -3.40 -4.48 -3.67
CA ILE A 128 -2.13 -4.13 -4.30
C ILE A 128 -0.99 -4.99 -3.75
N ALA A 129 -0.94 -5.20 -2.43
CA ALA A 129 0.07 -6.05 -1.78
C ALA A 129 -0.02 -7.52 -2.23
N VAL A 130 -1.23 -8.07 -2.31
CA VAL A 130 -1.47 -9.43 -2.85
C VAL A 130 -1.00 -9.54 -4.29
N ALA A 131 -1.37 -8.58 -5.15
CA ALA A 131 -0.96 -8.58 -6.55
C ALA A 131 0.56 -8.46 -6.71
N ARG A 132 1.21 -7.67 -5.86
CA ARG A 132 2.67 -7.55 -5.83
C ARG A 132 3.36 -8.85 -5.42
N CYS A 133 2.84 -9.53 -4.40
CA CYS A 133 3.40 -10.79 -3.91
C CYS A 133 3.24 -11.93 -4.90
N LEU A 134 2.03 -12.07 -5.47
CA LEU A 134 1.67 -13.25 -6.26
C LEU A 134 1.87 -13.04 -7.76
N GLY A 135 1.74 -11.81 -8.25
CA GLY A 135 1.84 -11.47 -9.68
C GLY A 135 3.07 -12.06 -10.38
N PRO A 136 4.29 -11.91 -9.83
CA PRO A 136 5.51 -12.48 -10.41
C PRO A 136 5.50 -14.01 -10.56
N ARG A 137 4.69 -14.72 -9.76
CA ARG A 137 4.59 -16.19 -9.77
C ARG A 137 3.69 -16.73 -10.89
N PHE A 138 2.87 -15.88 -11.50
CA PHE A 138 1.89 -16.28 -12.52
C PHE A 138 2.21 -15.67 -13.88
N PRO A 139 2.68 -16.47 -14.85
CA PRO A 139 2.89 -16.01 -16.22
C PRO A 139 1.64 -15.35 -16.80
N GLY A 140 1.82 -14.19 -17.42
CA GLY A 140 0.73 -13.42 -18.03
C GLY A 140 0.16 -12.29 -17.17
N PHE A 141 0.49 -12.20 -15.87
CA PHE A 141 0.12 -11.01 -15.09
C PHE A 141 0.82 -9.75 -15.64
N PRO A 142 0.14 -8.59 -15.74
CA PRO A 142 -1.29 -8.37 -15.45
C PRO A 142 -2.24 -8.62 -16.64
N GLU A 143 -1.79 -8.63 -17.89
CA GLU A 143 -2.69 -8.53 -19.07
C GLU A 143 -3.41 -9.83 -19.47
N HIS A 144 -2.76 -10.97 -19.27
CA HIS A 144 -3.20 -12.29 -19.74
C HIS A 144 -3.41 -13.27 -18.58
N LEU A 145 -3.73 -12.74 -17.40
CA LEU A 145 -4.09 -13.59 -16.26
C LEU A 145 -5.44 -14.26 -16.56
N GLY A 146 -5.41 -15.55 -16.90
CA GLY A 146 -6.62 -16.35 -17.09
C GLY A 146 -7.46 -16.43 -15.80
N GLN A 147 -8.71 -16.92 -15.93
CA GLN A 147 -9.65 -17.01 -14.81
C GLN A 147 -9.13 -17.85 -13.64
N ALA A 148 -9.73 -17.65 -12.45
CA ALA A 148 -9.52 -18.54 -11.32
C ALA A 148 -9.97 -19.96 -11.69
N TYR A 149 -9.16 -20.97 -11.36
CA TYR A 149 -9.48 -22.36 -11.67
C TYR A 149 -10.51 -22.96 -10.70
N ASN A 150 -10.68 -22.34 -9.53
CA ASN A 150 -11.56 -22.78 -8.47
C ASN A 150 -12.08 -21.58 -7.66
N ASN A 151 -13.01 -21.84 -6.73
CA ASN A 151 -13.51 -20.85 -5.77
C ASN A 151 -12.82 -20.95 -4.41
N ASN A 152 -11.64 -21.60 -4.32
CA ASN A 152 -10.93 -21.73 -3.06
C ASN A 152 -10.22 -20.39 -2.74
N PRO A 153 -10.61 -19.66 -1.68
CA PRO A 153 -9.99 -18.38 -1.35
C PRO A 153 -8.55 -18.52 -0.82
N GLU A 154 -8.10 -19.74 -0.52
CA GLU A 154 -6.72 -20.03 -0.12
C GLU A 154 -5.81 -20.31 -1.33
N ASP A 155 -6.39 -20.52 -2.53
CA ASP A 155 -5.62 -20.72 -3.76
C ASP A 155 -4.97 -19.40 -4.19
N GLU A 156 -3.64 -19.40 -4.36
CA GLU A 156 -2.87 -18.21 -4.71
C GLU A 156 -3.34 -17.55 -6.01
N ARG A 157 -3.71 -18.35 -7.02
CA ARG A 157 -4.21 -17.79 -8.29
C ARG A 157 -5.57 -17.14 -8.09
N THR A 158 -6.46 -17.80 -7.36
CA THR A 158 -7.78 -17.24 -7.02
C THR A 158 -7.63 -15.93 -6.26
N ARG A 159 -6.74 -15.87 -5.25
CA ARG A 159 -6.41 -14.63 -4.52
C ARG A 159 -5.89 -13.52 -5.45
N LEU A 160 -4.97 -13.84 -6.35
CA LEU A 160 -4.44 -12.88 -7.32
C LEU A 160 -5.52 -12.36 -8.28
N VAL A 161 -6.36 -13.26 -8.81
CA VAL A 161 -7.46 -12.90 -9.72
C VAL A 161 -8.47 -11.99 -9.02
N ILE A 162 -8.85 -12.30 -7.77
CA ILE A 162 -9.75 -11.47 -6.97
C ILE A 162 -9.14 -10.08 -6.74
N ALA A 163 -7.90 -10.02 -6.26
CA ALA A 163 -7.23 -8.76 -5.97
C ALA A 163 -7.08 -7.89 -7.23
N LYS A 164 -6.66 -8.48 -8.35
CA LYS A 164 -6.56 -7.80 -9.64
C LYS A 164 -7.92 -7.28 -10.10
N SER A 165 -8.95 -8.13 -10.10
CA SER A 165 -10.28 -7.75 -10.58
C SER A 165 -10.89 -6.64 -9.74
N PHE A 166 -10.68 -6.68 -8.42
CA PHE A 166 -11.08 -5.62 -7.51
C PHE A 166 -10.45 -4.28 -7.93
N ILE A 167 -9.13 -4.22 -8.11
CA ILE A 167 -8.43 -3.00 -8.55
C ILE A 167 -8.91 -2.52 -9.93
N GLU A 168 -9.17 -3.42 -10.87
CA GLU A 168 -9.71 -3.04 -12.20
C GLU A 168 -11.11 -2.43 -12.12
N VAL A 169 -11.99 -3.03 -11.31
CA VAL A 169 -13.36 -2.53 -11.07
C VAL A 169 -13.32 -1.14 -10.43
N GLU A 170 -12.49 -0.95 -9.42
CA GLU A 170 -12.28 0.33 -8.75
C GLU A 170 -11.76 1.39 -9.72
N ALA A 171 -10.75 1.07 -10.52
CA ALA A 171 -10.17 1.98 -11.52
C ALA A 171 -11.17 2.38 -12.62
N ALA A 172 -12.09 1.48 -12.98
CA ALA A 172 -13.15 1.73 -13.96
C ALA A 172 -14.27 2.66 -13.44
N GLY A 173 -14.19 3.11 -12.19
CA GLY A 173 -15.14 4.07 -11.61
C GLY A 173 -16.40 3.42 -11.03
N LYS A 174 -16.34 2.12 -10.72
CA LYS A 174 -17.39 1.43 -9.94
C LYS A 174 -17.17 1.52 -8.42
N GLY A 175 -16.02 2.07 -8.01
CA GLY A 175 -15.65 2.37 -6.63
C GLY A 175 -16.40 3.55 -6.03
N THR A 176 -16.30 3.73 -4.71
CA THR A 176 -17.08 4.77 -4.01
C THR A 176 -16.45 6.17 -4.07
N THR A 177 -15.14 6.30 -4.30
CA THR A 177 -14.46 7.61 -4.34
C THR A 177 -13.54 7.83 -5.55
N GLN A 178 -13.48 9.07 -6.03
CA GLN A 178 -12.58 9.46 -7.12
C GLN A 178 -11.09 9.27 -6.75
N VAL A 179 -10.74 9.43 -5.47
CA VAL A 179 -9.37 9.22 -4.99
C VAL A 179 -8.96 7.76 -5.17
N ILE A 180 -9.80 6.82 -4.73
CA ILE A 180 -9.56 5.39 -4.90
C ILE A 180 -9.49 5.02 -6.38
N GLN A 181 -10.40 5.55 -7.22
CA GLN A 181 -10.34 5.32 -8.66
C GLN A 181 -8.98 5.70 -9.26
N ARG A 182 -8.43 6.87 -8.89
CA ARG A 182 -7.13 7.31 -9.40
C ARG A 182 -5.97 6.50 -8.81
N VAL A 183 -6.03 6.10 -7.54
CA VAL A 183 -5.04 5.19 -6.91
C VAL A 183 -5.00 3.84 -7.60
N CYS A 184 -6.16 3.23 -7.86
CA CYS A 184 -6.26 1.98 -8.60
C CYS A 184 -5.75 2.15 -10.03
N GLY A 185 -6.07 3.26 -10.70
CA GLY A 185 -5.51 3.58 -12.02
C GLY A 185 -3.98 3.77 -12.04
N MET A 186 -3.39 4.35 -10.98
CA MET A 186 -1.92 4.42 -10.81
C MET A 186 -1.32 3.03 -10.63
N THR A 187 -1.99 2.17 -9.86
CA THR A 187 -1.58 0.78 -9.62
C THR A 187 -1.55 -0.03 -10.91
N LEU A 188 -2.63 -0.02 -11.71
CA LEU A 188 -2.68 -0.78 -12.97
C LEU A 188 -1.53 -0.39 -13.91
N LYS A 189 -1.20 0.90 -13.97
CA LYS A 189 -0.06 1.38 -14.76
C LYS A 189 1.28 0.90 -14.19
N SER A 190 1.43 0.89 -12.87
CA SER A 190 2.69 0.45 -12.26
C SER A 190 2.96 -1.02 -12.53
N TRP A 191 1.94 -1.88 -12.58
CA TRP A 191 2.09 -3.28 -12.96
C TRP A 191 2.57 -3.46 -14.40
N VAL A 192 2.05 -2.68 -15.34
CA VAL A 192 2.52 -2.71 -16.75
C VAL A 192 3.96 -2.22 -16.86
N LEU A 193 4.30 -1.13 -16.18
CA LEU A 193 5.65 -0.56 -16.22
C LEU A 193 6.69 -1.46 -15.54
N ALA A 194 6.34 -2.14 -14.46
CA ALA A 194 7.23 -3.06 -13.76
C ALA A 194 7.69 -4.25 -14.63
N ARG A 195 6.96 -4.58 -15.70
CA ARG A 195 7.36 -5.60 -16.69
C ARG A 195 8.40 -5.09 -17.69
N LEU A 196 8.43 -3.78 -17.92
CA LEU A 196 9.32 -3.15 -18.90
C LEU A 196 10.69 -2.76 -18.31
N ALA A 197 10.82 -2.84 -16.97
CA ALA A 197 12.03 -2.52 -16.22
C ALA A 197 12.83 -3.79 -15.91
#